data_AF-A0AAD5GK27-F1
#
_entry.id   AF-A0AAD5GK27-F1
#
_cell.length_a   1.000
_cell.length_b   1.000
_cell.length_c   1.000
_cell.angle_alpha   90.00
_cell.angle_beta   90.00
_cell.angle_gamma   90.00
#
_symmetry.space_group_name_H-M   'P 1'
#
loop_
_entity.id
_entity.type
_entity.pdbx_description
1 polymer ?
#
loop_
_entity_poly.entity_id
_entity_poly.type
_entity_poly.pdbx_seq_one_letter_code
_entity_poly.pdbx_strand_id
1 'polypeptide(L)' 'MRNTTTQLANFLQICIDKKSHLNGKLIHAHILRTGLFTDTFLSNRLIELYHICGHLKAARQVFDKMADRNIFSFH' A
#
# COMPACT_ATOMS: atom_id res chain seq x y z
N MET A 1 -0.19 0.30 19.84
CA MET A 1 -0.73 0.46 18.47
C MET A 1 0.32 0.75 17.38
N ARG A 2 1.59 1.10 17.69
CA ARG A 2 2.63 1.40 16.67
C ARG A 2 3.28 0.18 15.97
N ASN A 3 3.05 -1.04 16.45
CA ASN A 3 3.81 -2.21 15.96
C ASN A 3 3.19 -2.88 14.71
N THR A 4 1.87 -2.83 14.57
CA THR A 4 1.16 -3.53 13.48
C THR A 4 1.38 -2.88 12.12
N THR A 5 1.40 -1.54 12.05
CA THR A 5 1.72 -0.79 10.83
C THR A 5 3.10 -1.17 10.30
N THR A 6 4.13 -1.14 11.15
CA THR A 6 5.50 -1.48 10.77
C THR A 6 5.62 -2.94 10.31
N GLN A 7 4.91 -3.88 10.95
CA GLN A 7 4.86 -5.27 10.51
C GLN A 7 4.25 -5.44 9.12
N LEU A 8 3.12 -4.79 8.85
CA LEU A 8 2.47 -4.83 7.54
C LEU A 8 3.34 -4.18 6.46
N ALA A 9 4.02 -3.08 6.78
CA ALA A 9 4.97 -2.43 5.88
C ALA A 9 6.15 -3.36 5.53
N ASN A 10 6.69 -4.09 6.50
CA ASN A 10 7.74 -5.09 6.25
C ASN A 10 7.25 -6.23 5.35
N PHE A 11 6.03 -6.73 5.58
CA PHE A 11 5.44 -7.75 4.70
C PHE A 11 5.19 -7.22 3.29
N LEU A 12 4.75 -5.96 3.14
CA LEU A 12 4.64 -5.31 1.84
C LEU A 12 6.00 -5.19 1.16
N GLN A 13 7.06 -4.81 1.88
CA GLN A 13 8.42 -4.74 1.35
C GLN A 13 8.89 -6.11 0.82
N ILE A 14 8.68 -7.19 1.57
CA ILE A 14 9.00 -8.54 1.10
C ILE A 14 8.21 -8.89 -0.17
N CYS A 15 6.96 -8.46 -0.28
CA CYS A 15 6.16 -8.68 -1.49
C CYS A 15 6.63 -7.84 -2.67
N ILE A 16 7.09 -6.61 -2.44
CA ILE A 16 7.72 -5.73 -3.44
C ILE A 16 8.98 -6.40 -3.97
N ASP A 17 9.89 -6.82 -3.09
CA ASP A 17 11.18 -7.42 -3.44
C ASP A 17 10.99 -8.71 -4.26
N LYS A 18 9.99 -9.52 -3.89
CA LYS A 18 9.65 -10.77 -4.57
C LYS A 18 8.70 -10.58 -5.77
N LYS A 19 8.25 -9.35 -6.04
CA LYS A 19 7.20 -9.03 -7.04
C LYS A 19 5.94 -9.91 -6.89
N SER A 20 5.59 -10.25 -5.65
CA SER A 20 4.51 -11.19 -5.35
C SER A 20 3.17 -10.46 -5.23
N HIS A 21 2.47 -10.37 -6.37
CA HIS A 21 1.16 -9.71 -6.45
C HIS A 21 0.10 -10.36 -5.54
N LEU A 22 0.05 -11.70 -5.50
CA LEU A 22 -0.96 -12.43 -4.74
C LEU A 22 -0.85 -12.16 -3.24
N ASN A 23 0.37 -12.28 -2.67
CA ASN A 23 0.60 -12.01 -1.25
C ASN A 23 0.34 -10.53 -0.91
N GLY A 24 0.76 -9.63 -1.80
CA GLY A 24 0.45 -8.21 -1.68
C GLY A 24 -1.05 -7.91 -1.60
N LYS A 25 -1.88 -8.60 -2.40
CA LYS A 25 -3.36 -8.48 -2.32
C LYS A 25 -3.94 -8.98 -1.01
N LEU A 26 -3.39 -10.06 -0.43
CA LEU A 26 -3.84 -10.55 0.88
C LEU A 26 -3.56 -9.52 1.98
N ILE A 27 -2.37 -8.90 1.94
CA ILE A 27 -2.01 -7.83 2.89
C ILE A 27 -2.90 -6.60 2.67
N HIS A 28 -3.14 -6.19 1.43
CA HIS A 28 -4.07 -5.10 1.11
C HIS A 28 -5.48 -5.36 1.66
N ALA A 29 -6.03 -6.56 1.45
CA ALA A 29 -7.34 -6.93 1.98
C ALA A 29 -7.35 -6.88 3.52
N HIS A 30 -6.27 -7.29 4.18
CA HIS A 30 -6.13 -7.18 5.62
C HIS A 30 -6.14 -5.72 6.08
N ILE A 31 -5.38 -4.84 5.41
CA ILE A 31 -5.31 -3.39 5.70
C ILE A 31 -6.70 -2.74 5.57
N LEU A 32 -7.47 -3.08 4.53
CA LEU A 32 -8.83 -2.58 4.35
C LEU A 32 -9.75 -3.06 5.47
N ARG A 33 -9.69 -4.36 5.81
CA ARG A 33 -10.55 -4.96 6.83
C ARG A 33 -10.28 -4.41 8.24
N THR A 34 -9.04 -4.04 8.55
CA THR A 34 -8.66 -3.49 9.86
C THR A 34 -8.77 -1.96 9.93
N GLY A 35 -9.20 -1.30 8.85
CA GLY A 35 -9.31 0.16 8.80
C GLY A 35 -7.97 0.89 8.73
N LEU A 36 -6.85 0.18 8.55
CA LEU A 36 -5.51 0.76 8.49
C LEU A 36 -5.20 1.47 7.17
N PHE A 37 -6.14 1.45 6.21
CA PHE A 37 -5.99 2.15 4.94
C PHE A 37 -5.91 3.69 5.07
N THR A 38 -6.40 4.25 6.18
CA THR A 38 -6.23 5.68 6.48
C THR A 38 -4.79 6.06 6.81
N ASP A 39 -3.93 5.08 7.09
CA ASP A 39 -2.50 5.30 7.30
C ASP A 39 -1.81 5.56 5.95
N THR A 40 -1.47 6.82 5.69
CA THR A 40 -0.82 7.26 4.45
C THR A 40 0.48 6.50 4.17
N PHE A 41 1.21 6.05 5.20
CA PHE A 41 2.42 5.26 5.02
C PHE A 41 2.12 3.88 4.42
N LEU A 42 1.12 3.17 4.94
CA LEU A 42 0.72 1.86 4.38
C LEU A 42 0.12 2.01 2.98
N SER A 43 -0.69 3.05 2.75
CA SER A 43 -1.29 3.31 1.45
C SER A 43 -0.23 3.64 0.39
N ASN A 44 0.81 4.40 0.73
CA ASN A 44 1.96 4.63 -0.16
C ASN A 44 2.71 3.33 -0.47
N ARG A 45 2.93 2.45 0.51
CA ARG A 45 3.56 1.14 0.28
C ARG A 45 2.71 0.22 -0.59
N LEU A 46 1.39 0.30 -0.50
CA LEU A 46 0.47 -0.41 -1.41
C LEU A 46 0.58 0.12 -2.85
N ILE A 47 0.70 1.43 -3.04
CA ILE A 47 0.95 2.03 -4.37
C ILE A 47 2.25 1.49 -4.95
N GLU A 48 3.34 1.51 -4.18
CA GLU A 48 4.65 1.00 -4.58
C GLU A 48 4.58 -0.49 -4.95
N LEU A 49 3.95 -1.32 -4.11
CA LEU A 49 3.71 -2.73 -4.40
C LEU A 49 3.04 -2.93 -5.76
N TYR A 50 1.93 -2.24 -6.01
CA TYR A 50 1.22 -2.40 -7.28
C TYR A 50 2.00 -1.84 -8.46
N HIS A 51 2.75 -0.76 -8.28
CA HIS A 51 3.64 -0.20 -9.29
C HIS A 51 4.74 -1.19 -9.69
N ILE A 52 5.50 -1.71 -8.70
CA ILE A 52 6.61 -2.65 -8.93
C ILE A 52 6.10 -4.00 -9.49
N CYS A 53 4.90 -4.42 -9.12
CA CYS A 53 4.25 -5.60 -9.71
C CYS A 53 3.66 -5.34 -11.11
N GLY A 54 3.77 -4.14 -11.69
CA GLY A 54 3.24 -3.80 -13.02
C GLY A 54 1.73 -3.57 -13.08
N HIS A 55 1.05 -3.43 -11.94
CA HIS A 55 -0.39 -3.25 -11.83
C HIS A 55 -0.78 -1.77 -11.62
N LEU A 56 -0.45 -0.92 -12.59
CA LEU A 56 -0.64 0.54 -12.50
C LEU A 56 -2.09 0.96 -12.21
N LYS A 57 -3.08 0.27 -12.78
CA LYS A 57 -4.50 0.55 -12.52
C LYS A 57 -4.86 0.34 -11.05
N ALA A 58 -4.30 -0.69 -10.42
CA ALA A 58 -4.52 -0.95 -9.00
C ALA A 58 -3.79 0.08 -8.12
N ALA A 59 -2.55 0.45 -8.48
CA ALA A 59 -1.81 1.51 -7.81
C ALA A 59 -2.60 2.84 -7.85
N ARG A 60 -3.16 3.18 -9.01
CA ARG A 60 -4.00 4.37 -9.17
C ARG A 60 -5.27 4.31 -8.33
N GLN A 61 -5.96 3.17 -8.31
CA GLN A 61 -7.15 2.97 -7.48
C GLN A 61 -6.86 3.11 -5.98
N VAL A 62 -5.69 2.67 -5.52
CA VAL A 62 -5.26 2.89 -4.13
C VAL A 62 -5.09 4.39 -3.88
N PHE A 63 -4.34 5.08 -4.73
CA PHE A 63 -4.13 6.53 -4.62
C PHE A 63 -5.44 7.33 -4.64
N ASP A 64 -6.37 7.01 -5.53
CA ASP A 64 -7.64 7.72 -5.65
C ASP A 64 -8.55 7.53 -4.43
N LYS A 65 -8.37 6.43 -3.68
CA LYS A 65 -9.14 6.14 -2.46
C LYS A 65 -8.53 6.73 -1.20
N MET A 66 -7.28 7.21 -1.23
CA MET A 66 -6.64 7.80 -0.06
C MET A 66 -7.35 9.10 0.33
N ALA A 67 -7.74 9.21 1.61
CA ALA A 67 -8.39 10.39 2.15
C ALA A 67 -7.44 11.61 2.15
N ASP A 68 -6.18 11.36 2.50
CA ASP A 68 -5.10 12.34 2.46
C ASP A 68 -4.18 12.00 1.27
N ARG A 69 -4.51 12.57 0.12
CA ARG A 69 -3.63 12.50 -1.05
C ARG A 69 -2.48 13.43 -0.73
N ASN A 70 -1.33 12.88 -0.37
CA ASN A 70 -0.10 13.64 -0.26
C ASN A 70 0.31 14.05 -1.68
N ILE A 71 -0.40 15.03 -2.24
CA ILE A 71 -0.09 15.64 -3.52
C ILE A 71 1.19 16.41 -3.24
N PHE A 72 2.34 15.81 -3.59
CA PHE A 72 3.55 16.59 -3.77
C PHE A 72 3.25 17.60 -4.88
N SER A 73 2.79 18.79 -4.47
CA SER A 73 2.65 19.95 -5.34
C SER A 73 4.06 20.46 -5.59
N PHE A 74 4.66 20.04 -6.70
CA PHE A 74 5.86 20.67 -7.21
C PHE A 74 5.48 22.08 -7.66
N HIS A 75 6.06 23.09 -7.01
CA HIS A 75 6.10 24.47 -7.51
C HIS A 75 7.35 24.66 -8.37
#